data_AF-A0A958F106-F1
#
_entry.id   AF-A0A958F106-F1
#
_cell.length_a   1.000
_cell.length_b   1.000
_cell.length_c   1.000
_cell.angle_alpha   90.00
_cell.angle_beta   90.00
_cell.angle_gamma   90.00
#
_symmetry.space_group_name_H-M   'P 1'
#
loop_
_entity.id
_entity.type
_entity.pdbx_description
1 polymer ?
#
loop_
_entity_poly.entity_id
_entity_poly.type
_entity_poly.pdbx_seq_one_letter_code
_entity_poly.pdbx_strand_id
1 'polypeptide(L)'
;RRKTNADAIAQLALDNFIEMRDKVADPVFLMKKKLEVMLEREFPGEFLSTYARVTFQRRPYREALEIGQVQDRVLMDICQSHKSLEKLDLQSIFDRIKISQ
;
A
#
# COMPACT_ATOMS: atom_id res chain seq x y z
N ARG A 1 -20.81 -10.41 -8.70
CA ARG A 1 -20.36 -9.45 -7.65
C ARG A 1 -19.66 -10.11 -6.46
N ARG A 2 -20.19 -11.19 -5.85
CA ARG A 2 -19.53 -11.86 -4.71
C ARG A 2 -18.25 -12.61 -5.09
N LYS A 3 -18.27 -13.40 -6.17
CA LYS A 3 -17.10 -14.14 -6.66
C LYS A 3 -15.86 -13.25 -6.78
N THR A 4 -15.97 -12.14 -7.50
CA THR A 4 -14.86 -11.18 -7.69
C THR A 4 -14.27 -10.64 -6.39
N ASN A 5 -15.08 -10.39 -5.36
CA ASN A 5 -14.57 -9.94 -4.07
C ASN A 5 -13.99 -11.08 -3.23
N ALA A 6 -14.52 -12.30 -3.39
CA ALA A 6 -13.97 -13.50 -2.77
C ALA A 6 -12.58 -13.84 -3.35
N ASP A 7 -12.44 -13.75 -4.67
CA ASP A 7 -11.15 -13.94 -5.36
C ASP A 7 -10.15 -12.85 -4.92
N ALA A 8 -10.60 -11.59 -4.80
CA ALA A 8 -9.75 -10.49 -4.36
C ALA A 8 -9.24 -10.66 -2.92
N ILE A 9 -10.09 -11.08 -1.96
CA ILE A 9 -9.63 -11.30 -0.59
C ILE A 9 -8.73 -12.54 -0.47
N ALA A 10 -8.95 -13.57 -1.30
CA ALA A 10 -8.05 -14.71 -1.37
C ALA A 10 -6.65 -14.29 -1.86
N GLN A 11 -6.58 -13.42 -2.88
CA GLN A 11 -5.32 -12.87 -3.34
C GLN A 11 -4.64 -12.01 -2.26
N LEU A 12 -5.38 -11.10 -1.62
CA LEU A 12 -4.87 -10.26 -0.53
C LEU A 12 -4.31 -11.09 0.63
N ALA A 13 -4.96 -12.22 0.97
CA ALA A 13 -4.48 -13.13 2.00
C ALA A 13 -3.18 -13.84 1.59
N LEU A 14 -3.07 -14.26 0.32
CA LEU A 14 -1.85 -14.84 -0.22
C LEU A 14 -0.69 -13.83 -0.22
N ASP A 15 -0.95 -12.59 -0.64
CA ASP A 15 0.03 -11.51 -0.66
C ASP A 15 0.51 -11.20 0.76
N ASN A 16 -0.40 -11.16 1.74
CA ASN A 16 -0.05 -10.96 3.15
C ASN A 16 0.81 -12.11 3.70
N PHE A 17 0.49 -13.36 3.35
CA PHE A 17 1.31 -14.51 3.75
C PHE A 17 2.75 -14.40 3.22
N ILE A 18 2.92 -14.06 1.94
CA ILE A 18 4.24 -13.87 1.33
C ILE A 18 4.97 -12.67 1.97
N GLU A 19 4.25 -11.58 2.21
CA GLU A 19 4.79 -10.39 2.89
C GLU A 19 5.37 -10.75 4.26
N MET A 20 4.60 -11.46 5.08
CA MET A 20 5.02 -11.87 6.43
C MET A 20 6.15 -12.89 6.43
N ARG A 21 6.17 -13.81 5.46
CA ARG A 21 7.18 -14.86 5.36
C ARG A 21 8.53 -14.34 4.86
N ASP A 22 8.51 -13.54 3.80
CA ASP A 22 9.71 -13.25 2.99
C ASP A 22 10.20 -11.81 3.14
N LYS A 23 9.31 -10.84 3.39
CA LYS A 23 9.63 -9.41 3.22
C LYS A 23 9.86 -8.65 4.51
N VAL A 24 9.45 -9.18 5.67
CA VAL A 24 9.54 -8.45 6.96
C VAL A 24 10.96 -8.09 7.39
N ALA A 25 11.97 -8.78 6.85
CA ALA A 25 13.38 -8.48 7.09
C ALA A 25 14.04 -7.65 5.98
N ASP A 26 13.35 -7.38 4.86
CA ASP A 26 13.87 -6.60 3.74
C ASP A 26 13.91 -5.10 4.12
N PRO A 27 15.08 -4.44 4.10
CA PRO A 27 15.21 -3.02 4.40
C PRO A 27 14.35 -2.11 3.50
N VAL A 28 14.20 -2.45 2.21
CA VAL A 28 13.40 -1.65 1.27
C VAL A 28 11.92 -1.76 1.63
N PHE A 29 11.47 -2.98 1.95
CA PHE A 29 10.11 -3.21 2.42
C PHE A 29 9.82 -2.48 3.74
N LEU A 30 10.74 -2.51 4.71
CA LEU A 30 10.61 -1.76 5.97
C LEU A 30 10.55 -0.25 5.74
N MET A 31 11.33 0.27 4.79
CA MET A 31 11.27 1.67 4.36
C MET A 31 9.92 2.00 3.73
N LYS A 32 9.38 1.11 2.88
CA LYS A 32 8.04 1.23 2.29
C LYS A 32 6.96 1.33 3.38
N LYS A 33 7.00 0.46 4.40
CA LYS A 33 6.05 0.50 5.53
C LYS A 33 6.13 1.79 6.33
N LYS A 34 7.34 2.33 6.55
CA LYS A 34 7.51 3.64 7.18
C LYS A 34 6.89 4.76 6.34
N LEU A 35 7.08 4.73 5.02
CA LEU A 35 6.49 5.71 4.11
C LEU A 35 4.95 5.61 4.07
N GLU A 36 4.38 4.40 4.07
CA GLU A 36 2.93 4.20 4.22
C GLU A 36 2.39 4.88 5.48
N VAL A 37 3.05 4.69 6.63
CA VAL A 37 2.66 5.31 7.91
C VAL A 37 2.78 6.84 7.86
N MET A 38 3.83 7.38 7.21
CA MET A 38 3.97 8.83 7.03
C MET A 38 2.82 9.39 6.19
N LEU A 39 2.47 8.73 5.07
CA LEU A 39 1.37 9.14 4.21
C LEU A 39 0.00 9.04 4.90
N GLU A 40 -0.26 7.99 5.67
CA GLU A 40 -1.51 7.87 6.44
C GLU A 40 -1.66 8.97 7.50
N ARG A 41 -0.55 9.40 8.11
CA ARG A 41 -0.53 10.49 9.09
C ARG A 41 -0.72 11.86 8.45
N GLU A 42 -0.07 12.09 7.32
CA GLU A 42 -0.13 13.37 6.60
C GLU A 42 -1.49 13.58 5.90
N PHE A 43 -2.06 12.50 5.34
CA PHE A 43 -3.31 12.55 4.55
C PHE A 43 -4.41 11.66 5.17
N PRO A 44 -4.86 11.95 6.41
CA PRO A 44 -5.79 11.11 7.13
C PRO A 44 -7.12 10.98 6.39
N GLY A 45 -7.56 9.75 6.14
CA GLY A 45 -8.82 9.44 5.43
C GLY A 45 -8.73 9.53 3.91
N GLU A 46 -7.69 10.14 3.35
CA GLU A 46 -7.45 10.18 1.91
C GLU A 46 -6.42 9.12 1.47
N PHE A 47 -5.33 8.97 2.22
CA PHE A 47 -4.41 7.85 2.07
C PHE A 47 -4.70 6.79 3.12
N LEU A 48 -4.89 5.56 2.67
CA LEU A 48 -5.05 4.38 3.52
C LEU A 48 -4.23 3.26 2.93
N SER A 49 -3.44 2.60 3.77
CA SER A 49 -2.76 1.36 3.44
C SER A 49 -3.76 0.27 3.05
N THR A 50 -3.30 -0.71 2.28
CA THR A 50 -4.09 -1.89 1.92
C THR A 50 -4.66 -2.58 3.16
N TYR A 51 -3.86 -2.69 4.23
CA TYR A 51 -4.32 -3.28 5.50
C TYR A 51 -5.49 -2.50 6.12
N ALA A 52 -5.39 -1.17 6.19
CA ALA A 52 -6.47 -0.34 6.73
C ALA A 52 -7.75 -0.43 5.88
N ARG A 53 -7.61 -0.47 4.55
CA ARG A 53 -8.74 -0.64 3.62
C ARG A 53 -9.46 -1.97 3.80
N VAL A 54 -8.71 -3.06 3.98
CA VAL A 54 -9.27 -4.41 4.14
C VAL A 54 -9.90 -4.59 5.53
N THR A 55 -9.23 -4.11 6.58
CA THR A 55 -9.61 -4.41 7.96
C THR A 55 -10.68 -3.46 8.50
N PHE A 56 -10.62 -2.17 8.17
CA PHE A 56 -11.41 -1.13 8.83
C PHE A 56 -12.46 -0.47 7.92
N GLN A 57 -12.50 -0.81 6.63
CA GLN A 57 -13.52 -0.32 5.71
C GLN A 57 -14.44 -1.44 5.22
N ARG A 58 -15.66 -1.06 4.82
CA ARG A 58 -16.65 -1.96 4.20
C ARG A 58 -16.68 -1.86 2.68
N ARG A 59 -15.64 -1.27 2.09
CA ARG A 59 -15.51 -1.16 0.63
C ARG A 59 -15.24 -2.53 0.01
N PRO A 60 -15.57 -2.74 -1.28
CA PRO A 60 -15.31 -4.02 -1.95
C PRO A 60 -13.83 -4.41 -1.91
N TYR A 61 -13.51 -5.67 -1.59
CA TYR A 61 -12.12 -6.15 -1.58
C TYR A 61 -11.41 -6.00 -2.92
N ARG A 62 -12.16 -6.04 -4.04
CA ARG A 62 -11.61 -5.75 -5.37
C ARG A 62 -10.96 -4.36 -5.43
N GLU A 63 -11.63 -3.35 -4.86
CA GLU A 63 -11.13 -1.97 -4.82
C GLU A 63 -9.87 -1.88 -3.95
N ALA A 64 -9.86 -2.56 -2.80
CA ALA A 64 -8.68 -2.62 -1.93
C ALA A 64 -7.48 -3.27 -2.62
N LEU A 65 -7.70 -4.34 -3.40
CA LEU A 65 -6.66 -5.01 -4.19
C LEU A 65 -6.11 -4.09 -5.30
N GLU A 66 -6.98 -3.49 -6.10
CA GLU A 66 -6.59 -2.62 -7.22
C GLU A 66 -5.80 -1.39 -6.73
N ILE A 67 -6.33 -0.70 -5.71
CA ILE A 67 -5.64 0.45 -5.10
C ILE A 67 -4.33 0.03 -4.43
N GLY A 68 -4.35 -1.08 -3.69
CA GLY A 68 -3.18 -1.61 -3.00
C GLY A 68 -2.03 -1.93 -3.94
N GLN A 69 -2.32 -2.48 -5.13
CA GLN A 69 -1.30 -2.77 -6.16
C GLN A 69 -0.66 -1.50 -6.73
N VAL A 70 -1.44 -0.44 -6.93
CA VAL A 70 -0.93 0.86 -7.38
C VAL A 70 -0.05 1.48 -6.31
N GLN A 71 -0.54 1.52 -5.06
CA GLN A 71 0.22 2.03 -3.92
C GLN A 71 1.53 1.27 -3.75
N ASP A 72 1.49 -0.08 -3.75
CA ASP A 72 2.69 -0.91 -3.58
C ASP A 72 3.73 -0.63 -4.65
N ARG A 73 3.32 -0.58 -5.92
CA ARG A 73 4.23 -0.27 -7.04
C ARG A 73 4.90 1.08 -6.87
N VAL A 74 4.12 2.15 -6.69
CA VAL A 74 4.66 3.50 -6.59
C VAL A 74 5.61 3.64 -5.40
N LEU A 75 5.22 3.11 -4.24
CA LEU A 75 6.02 3.21 -3.03
C LEU A 75 7.29 2.35 -3.12
N MET A 76 7.21 1.15 -3.70
CA MET A 76 8.38 0.30 -3.90
C MET A 76 9.39 0.95 -4.85
N ASP A 77 8.93 1.52 -5.98
CA ASP A 77 9.79 2.23 -6.94
C ASP A 77 10.53 3.40 -6.25
N ILE A 78 9.83 4.16 -5.41
CA ILE A 78 10.42 5.26 -4.63
C ILE A 78 11.45 4.71 -3.64
N CYS A 79 11.10 3.70 -2.84
CA CYS A 79 11.99 3.15 -1.81
C CYS A 79 13.20 2.42 -2.39
N GLN A 80 13.11 1.83 -3.58
CA GLN A 80 14.26 1.26 -4.29
C GLN A 80 15.22 2.33 -4.81
N SER A 81 14.69 3.49 -5.19
CA SER A 81 15.47 4.60 -5.78
C SER A 81 16.06 5.56 -4.73
N HIS A 82 15.69 5.41 -3.46
CA HIS A 82 16.10 6.32 -2.38
C HIS A 82 16.72 5.58 -1.21
N LYS A 83 17.75 6.18 -0.60
CA LYS A 83 18.41 5.63 0.60
C LYS A 83 17.78 6.07 1.92
N SER A 84 16.92 7.10 1.91
CA SER A 84 16.28 7.68 3.09
C SER A 84 14.96 8.36 2.72
N LEU A 85 14.07 8.52 3.71
CA LEU A 85 12.75 9.17 3.58
C LEU A 85 12.77 10.65 3.96
N GLU A 86 13.85 11.17 4.57
CA GLU A 86 13.89 12.49 5.21
C GLU A 86 13.57 13.68 4.31
N LYS A 87 13.83 13.57 3.00
CA LYS A 87 13.69 14.66 2.03
C LYS A 87 12.62 14.37 0.97
N LEU A 88 11.75 13.41 1.23
CA LEU A 88 10.68 13.10 0.30
C LEU A 88 9.52 14.08 0.47
N ASP A 89 9.06 14.62 -0.65
CA ASP A 89 7.84 15.41 -0.71
C ASP A 89 6.62 14.47 -0.68
N LEU A 90 6.00 14.36 0.49
CA LEU A 90 4.84 13.48 0.70
C LEU A 90 3.64 13.90 -0.17
N GLN A 91 3.48 15.19 -0.45
CA GLN A 91 2.40 15.69 -1.32
C GLN A 91 2.60 15.21 -2.76
N SER A 92 3.80 15.39 -3.31
CA SER A 92 4.11 14.90 -4.67
C SER A 92 3.95 13.39 -4.80
N ILE A 93 4.36 12.62 -3.78
CA ILE A 93 4.17 11.16 -3.76
C ILE A 93 2.69 10.81 -3.74
N PHE A 94 1.91 11.48 -2.89
CA PHE A 94 0.47 11.25 -2.78
C PHE A 94 -0.27 11.59 -4.08
N ASP A 95 0.08 12.69 -4.74
CA ASP A 95 -0.49 13.09 -6.03
C ASP A 95 -0.14 12.07 -7.12
N ARG A 96 1.10 11.57 -7.14
CA ARG A 96 1.52 10.49 -8.06
C ARG A 96 0.69 9.22 -7.87
N ILE A 97 0.36 8.88 -6.63
CA ILE A 97 -0.50 7.73 -6.32
C ILE A 97 -1.92 7.98 -6.82
N LYS A 98 -2.50 9.17 -6.61
CA LYS A 98 -3.84 9.52 -7.08
C LYS A 98 -3.97 9.50 -8.61
N ILE A 99 -2.96 9.98 -9.34
CA ILE A 99 -2.95 9.96 -10.82
C ILE A 99 -2.89 8.53 -11.38
N SER A 100 -2.34 7.59 -10.59
CA SER A 100 -2.14 6.20 -11.01
C SER A 100 -3.31 5.27 -10.67
N GLN A 101 -4.38 5.78 -10.02
CA GLN A 101 -5.61 5.08 -9.64
C GLN A 101 -6.73 5.35 -10.63
#